data_AF-A0A3A8PGK6-F1
#
_entry.id   AF-A0A3A8PGK6-F1
#
_cell.length_a   1.000
_cell.length_b   1.000
_cell.length_c   1.000
_cell.angle_alpha   90.00
_cell.angle_beta   90.00
_cell.angle_gamma   90.00
#
_symmetry.space_group_name_H-M   'P 1'
#
loop_
_entity.id
_entity.type
_entity.pdbx_description
1 polymer ?
#
loop_
_entity_poly.entity_id
_entity_poly.type
_entity_poly.pdbx_seq_one_letter_code
_entity_poly.pdbx_strand_id
1 'polypeptide(L)' 'MRILHTMLRVGDLEKSLDFYTRVLGMTLLRRQDYPDGKFTLAFVGYGPEDTHP' A
#
# COMPACT_ATOMS: atom_id res chain seq x y z
N MET A 1 -20.56 -8.22 -5.37
CA MET A 1 -19.76 -7.10 -4.83
C MET A 1 -18.58 -7.69 -4.08
N ARG A 2 -17.38 -7.13 -4.23
CA ARG A 2 -16.18 -7.56 -3.49
C ARG A 2 -15.48 -6.35 -2.86
N ILE A 3 -14.78 -6.57 -1.76
CA ILE A 3 -13.92 -5.55 -1.14
C ILE A 3 -12.62 -5.50 -1.94
N LEU A 4 -12.18 -4.30 -2.34
CA LEU A 4 -10.94 -4.14 -3.12
C LEU A 4 -9.73 -3.85 -2.24
N HIS A 5 -9.89 -2.98 -1.23
CA HIS A 5 -8.81 -2.59 -0.33
C HIS A 5 -9.37 -1.92 0.94
N THR A 6 -8.52 -1.84 1.95
CA THR A 6 -8.74 -1.01 3.14
C THR A 6 -7.65 0.05 3.19
N MET A 7 -8.02 1.32 3.40
CA MET A 7 -7.08 2.44 3.43
C MET A 7 -6.80 2.86 4.88
N LEU A 8 -5.52 2.95 5.22
CA LEU A 8 -5.03 3.45 6.50
C LEU A 8 -4.07 4.63 6.26
N ARG A 9 -4.28 5.72 7.00
CA ARG A 9 -3.34 6.85 7.01
C ARG A 9 -2.19 6.54 7.98
N VAL A 10 -0.98 6.85 7.57
CA VAL A 10 0.25 6.63 8.36
C VAL A 10 1.05 7.92 8.47
N GLY A 11 1.82 8.06 9.55
CA GLY A 11 2.64 9.26 9.78
C GLY A 11 3.97 9.25 9.03
N ASP A 12 4.49 8.05 8.68
CA ASP A 12 5.75 7.85 7.98
C ASP A 12 5.59 6.67 7.02
N LEU A 13 5.60 6.97 5.71
CA LEU A 13 5.33 5.97 4.68
C LEU A 13 6.45 4.92 4.59
N GLU A 14 7.71 5.34 4.66
CA GLU A 14 8.85 4.44 4.51
C GLU A 14 8.92 3.44 5.67
N LYS A 15 8.70 3.90 6.92
CA LYS A 15 8.61 3.00 8.08
C LYS A 15 7.43 2.03 7.97
N SER A 16 6.32 2.48 7.39
CA SER A 16 5.14 1.64 7.21
C SER A 16 5.40 0.57 6.14
N LEU A 17 6.00 0.94 5.01
CA LEU A 17 6.38 0.00 3.95
C LEU A 17 7.36 -1.04 4.47
N ASP A 18 8.33 -0.63 5.26
CA ASP A 18 9.29 -1.53 5.90
C ASP A 18 8.59 -2.58 6.79
N PHE A 19 7.64 -2.15 7.61
CA PHE A 19 6.84 -3.04 8.44
C PHE A 19 6.01 -4.02 7.59
N TYR A 20 5.22 -3.51 6.63
CA TYR A 20 4.35 -4.36 5.82
C TYR A 20 5.15 -5.33 4.94
N THR A 21 6.29 -4.91 4.40
CA THR A 21 7.08 -5.74 3.48
C THR A 21 8.01 -6.71 4.20
N ARG A 22 8.75 -6.26 5.22
CA ARG A 22 9.75 -7.10 5.89
C ARG A 22 9.18 -7.93 7.02
N VAL A 23 8.27 -7.36 7.82
CA VAL A 23 7.72 -8.04 9.00
C VAL A 23 6.52 -8.87 8.62
N LEU A 24 5.61 -8.30 7.83
CA LEU A 24 4.38 -8.98 7.43
C LEU A 24 4.50 -9.74 6.10
N GLY A 25 5.59 -9.57 5.34
CA GLY A 25 5.84 -10.31 4.11
C GLY A 25 5.01 -9.88 2.90
N MET A 26 4.44 -8.67 2.92
CA MET A 26 3.72 -8.11 1.76
C MET A 26 4.68 -7.58 0.69
N THR A 27 4.16 -7.34 -0.50
CA THR A 27 4.87 -6.65 -1.58
C THR A 27 4.24 -5.28 -1.83
N LEU A 28 5.07 -4.32 -2.24
CA LEU A 28 4.59 -3.04 -2.75
C LEU A 28 4.04 -3.26 -4.16
N LEU A 29 2.73 -3.11 -4.30
CA LEU A 29 2.01 -3.33 -5.56
C LEU A 29 2.00 -2.08 -6.42
N ARG A 30 1.73 -0.93 -5.81
CA ARG A 30 1.65 0.37 -6.49
C ARG A 30 2.00 1.49 -5.54
N ARG A 31 2.77 2.46 -6.02
CA ARG A 31 3.07 3.72 -5.33
C ARG A 31 2.73 4.87 -6.26
N GLN A 32 2.06 5.88 -5.72
CA GLN A 32 1.73 7.09 -6.48
C GLN A 32 1.86 8.31 -5.58
N ASP A 33 2.74 9.22 -6.00
CA ASP A 33 3.00 10.48 -5.33
C ASP A 33 2.15 11.57 -5.98
N TYR A 34 1.52 12.41 -5.15
CA TYR A 34 0.74 13.57 -5.58
C TYR A 34 1.33 14.83 -4.94
N PRO A 35 2.35 15.46 -5.56
CA PRO A 35 3.07 16.59 -4.99
C PRO A 35 2.14 17.78 -4.68
N ASP A 36 1.23 18.10 -5.59
CA ASP A 36 0.28 19.22 -5.44
C ASP A 36 -0.71 18.95 -4.30
N GLY A 37 -1.12 17.70 -4.14
CA GLY A 37 -1.99 17.24 -3.05
C GLY A 37 -1.26 17.03 -1.73
N LYS A 38 0.08 17.03 -1.74
CA LYS A 38 0.96 16.74 -0.59
C LYS A 38 0.66 15.40 0.08
N PHE A 39 0.40 14.35 -0.71
CA PHE A 39 0.23 12.99 -0.20
C PHE A 39 0.81 11.94 -1.16
N THR A 40 1.06 10.76 -0.61
CA THR A 40 1.50 9.58 -1.34
C THR A 40 0.57 8.42 -1.00
N LEU A 41 0.17 7.66 -2.02
CA LEU A 41 -0.54 6.39 -1.87
C LEU A 41 0.42 5.24 -2.09
N ALA A 42 0.33 4.22 -1.25
CA ALA A 42 0.99 2.94 -1.46
C ALA A 42 0.00 1.80 -1.21
N PHE A 43 -0.08 0.89 -2.17
CA PHE A 43 -0.86 -0.34 -2.08
C PHE A 43 0.10 -1.48 -1.81
N VAL A 44 -0.15 -2.23 -0.74
CA VAL A 44 0.64 -3.40 -0.35
C VAL A 44 -0.29 -4.60 -0.20
N GLY A 45 0.20 -5.80 -0.52
CA GLY A 45 -0.57 -7.02 -0.41
C GLY A 45 0.26 -8.27 -0.60
N TYR A 46 -0.40 -9.43 -0.60
CA TYR A 46 0.26 -10.74 -0.71
C TYR A 46 0.29 -11.31 -2.15
N GLY A 47 -0.27 -10.59 -3.12
CA GLY A 47 -0.26 -11.01 -4.51
C GLY A 47 -0.79 -9.92 -5.45
N PRO A 48 -0.92 -10.22 -6.75
CA PRO A 48 -1.24 -9.22 -7.77
C PRO A 48 -2.59 -8.53 -7.54
N GLU A 49 -2.63 -7.21 -7.79
CA GLU A 49 -3.83 -6.36 -7.63
C GLU A 49 -4.99 -6.79 -8.55
N ASP A 50 -4.67 -7.28 -9.76
CA ASP A 50 -5.65 -7.59 -10.80
C ASP A 50 -6.32 -8.96 -10.62
N THR A 51 -5.62 -9.92 -10.02
CA THR A 51 -6.04 -11.33 -9.98
C THR A 51 -6.39 -11.83 -8.58
N HIS A 52 -6.07 -11.07 -7.52
CA HIS A 52 -6.50 -11.43 -6.17
C HIS A 52 -7.97 -11.05 -5.94
N PRO A 53 -8.79 -11.99 -5.42
CA PRO A 53 -10.20 -11.78 -5.11
C PRO A 53 -10.42 -10.75 -4.00
#